data_AF-A0A534HF18-F1
#
_entry.id   AF-A0A534HF18-F1
#
_cell.length_a   1.000
_cell.length_b   1.000
_cell.length_c   1.000
_cell.angle_alpha   90.00
_cell.angle_beta   90.00
_cell.angle_gamma   90.00
#
_symmetry.space_group_name_H-M   'P 1'
#
loop_
_entity.id
_entity.type
_entity.pdbx_description
1 polymer ?
#
loop_
_entity_poly.entity_id
_entity_poly.type
_entity_poly.pdbx_seq_one_letter_code
_entity_poly.pdbx_strand_id
1 'polypeptide(L)'
;MAPIGVLVEASLAVANRRSDGNSVANLLVDTGFLVALYRRNDELHQSALRFLQGNREGLITVAPVIVEACHFLAIEARMHLLQWITREGLTVFEIPQAVYSKLAALMEKYRNLDCDLADVALLWLAAESRQRRILTVDERDFSTYRLPDRKQLQLVEWMSADGSSERR
;
A
#
# COMPACT_ATOMS: atom_id res chain seq x y z
N MET A 1 -18.50 -14.40 18.87
CA MET A 1 -17.95 -13.52 17.82
C MET A 1 -16.70 -12.87 18.36
N ALA A 2 -15.54 -13.06 17.73
CA ALA A 2 -14.34 -12.32 18.11
C ALA A 2 -14.56 -10.81 17.82
N PRO A 3 -14.07 -9.89 18.65
CA PRO A 3 -14.16 -8.46 18.36
C PRO A 3 -13.51 -8.17 17.00
N ILE A 4 -14.11 -7.27 16.20
CA ILE A 4 -13.73 -7.01 14.79
C ILE A 4 -12.25 -6.58 14.65
N GLY A 5 -11.66 -5.96 15.68
CA GLY A 5 -10.22 -5.68 15.73
C GLY A 5 -9.32 -6.92 15.67
N VAL A 6 -9.82 -8.08 16.13
CA VAL A 6 -9.09 -9.35 16.12
C VAL A 6 -8.83 -9.86 14.70
N LEU A 7 -9.69 -9.54 13.72
CA LEU A 7 -9.45 -9.98 12.32
C LEU A 7 -8.32 -9.18 11.67
N VAL A 8 -8.28 -7.86 11.89
CA VAL A 8 -7.20 -7.00 11.37
C VAL A 8 -5.90 -7.32 12.11
N GLU A 9 -5.94 -7.51 13.43
CA GLU A 9 -4.76 -7.92 14.21
C GLU A 9 -4.25 -9.31 13.82
N ALA A 10 -5.13 -10.28 13.53
CA ALA A 10 -4.72 -11.60 13.05
C ALA A 10 -4.04 -11.51 11.68
N SER A 11 -4.60 -10.75 10.74
CA SER A 11 -4.00 -10.52 9.42
C SER A 11 -2.70 -9.70 9.51
N LEU A 12 -2.63 -8.71 10.39
CA LEU A 12 -1.38 -7.97 10.68
C LEU A 12 -0.33 -8.86 11.34
N ALA A 13 -0.72 -9.77 12.22
CA ALA A 13 0.18 -10.73 12.84
C ALA A 13 0.70 -11.74 11.81
N VAL A 14 -0.11 -12.12 10.80
CA VAL A 14 0.36 -12.91 9.66
C VAL A 14 1.32 -12.09 8.79
N ALA A 15 0.96 -10.87 8.42
CA ALA A 15 1.80 -9.97 7.61
C ALA A 15 3.15 -9.65 8.29
N ASN A 16 3.16 -9.56 9.62
CA ASN A 16 4.36 -9.25 10.40
C ASN A 16 5.22 -10.47 10.70
N ARG A 17 4.80 -11.70 10.40
CA ARG A 17 5.55 -12.91 10.75
C ARG A 17 6.54 -13.28 9.65
N ARG A 18 7.84 -13.25 9.98
CA ARG A 18 8.82 -14.10 9.27
C ARG A 18 8.75 -15.53 9.80
N SER A 19 9.24 -16.46 9.00
CA SER A 19 9.54 -17.85 9.38
C SER A 19 10.52 -17.98 10.55
N ASP A 20 11.23 -16.90 10.93
CA ASP A 20 12.17 -16.83 12.06
C ASP A 20 11.59 -16.18 13.34
N GLY A 21 10.31 -15.76 13.34
CA GLY A 21 9.62 -15.24 14.53
C GLY A 21 9.82 -13.76 14.85
N ASN A 22 10.54 -13.00 14.01
CA ASN A 22 10.73 -11.55 14.21
C ASN A 22 9.68 -10.71 13.45
N SER A 23 9.23 -9.58 14.03
CA SER A 23 8.28 -8.66 13.38
C SER A 23 8.94 -7.93 12.22
N VAL A 24 8.40 -8.05 11.00
CA VAL A 24 8.87 -7.25 9.86
C VAL A 24 8.23 -5.87 9.89
N ALA A 25 8.99 -4.83 9.57
CA ALA A 25 8.40 -3.55 9.18
C ALA A 25 7.63 -3.73 7.87
N ASN A 26 6.49 -3.05 7.72
CA ASN A 26 5.65 -3.15 6.54
C ASN A 26 5.57 -1.80 5.83
N LEU A 27 5.52 -1.85 4.50
CA LEU A 27 5.25 -0.71 3.64
C LEU A 27 3.82 -0.79 3.11
N LEU A 28 3.11 0.34 3.19
CA LEU A 28 1.86 0.53 2.49
C LEU A 28 2.14 0.62 0.99
N VAL A 29 1.34 -0.06 0.19
CA VAL A 29 1.46 -0.05 -1.27
C VAL A 29 0.20 0.54 -1.88
N ASP A 30 0.39 1.64 -2.62
CA ASP A 30 -0.63 2.31 -3.40
C ASP A 30 -0.73 1.75 -4.84
N THR A 31 -1.83 2.06 -5.52
CA THR A 31 -2.14 1.67 -6.90
C THR A 31 -1.02 2.08 -7.86
N GLY A 32 -0.49 3.29 -7.72
CA GLY A 32 0.56 3.78 -8.61
C GLY A 32 1.81 2.90 -8.65
N PHE A 33 2.24 2.39 -7.49
CA PHE A 33 3.38 1.46 -7.42
C PHE A 33 3.06 0.12 -8.09
N LEU A 34 1.86 -0.43 -7.86
CA LEU A 34 1.44 -1.69 -8.50
C LEU A 34 1.33 -1.57 -10.02
N VAL A 35 0.79 -0.44 -10.51
CA VAL A 35 0.70 -0.16 -11.94
C VAL A 35 2.09 -0.06 -12.54
N ALA A 36 3.00 0.73 -11.96
CA ALA A 36 4.39 0.81 -12.41
C ALA A 36 5.07 -0.57 -12.43
N LEU A 37 4.88 -1.37 -11.37
CA LEU A 37 5.49 -2.69 -11.26
C LEU A 37 5.01 -3.67 -12.35
N TYR A 38 3.72 -3.65 -12.73
CA TYR A 38 3.14 -4.65 -13.62
C TYR A 38 2.91 -4.19 -15.06
N ARG A 39 2.90 -2.88 -15.33
CA ARG A 39 2.81 -2.32 -16.68
C ARG A 39 4.21 -2.17 -17.26
N ARG A 40 4.60 -3.08 -18.15
CA ARG A 40 5.97 -3.16 -18.71
C ARG A 40 6.48 -1.88 -19.40
N ASN A 41 5.58 -1.11 -20.01
CA ASN A 41 5.91 0.13 -20.72
C ASN A 41 5.72 1.38 -19.85
N ASP A 42 5.46 1.22 -18.56
CA ASP A 42 5.42 2.33 -17.62
C ASP A 42 6.83 2.90 -17.42
N GLU A 43 6.96 4.23 -17.39
CA GLU A 43 8.25 4.91 -17.25
C GLU A 43 8.93 4.55 -15.92
N LEU A 44 8.13 4.26 -14.88
CA LEU A 44 8.62 3.88 -13.56
C LEU A 44 8.82 2.38 -13.38
N HIS A 45 8.56 1.57 -14.42
CA HIS A 45 8.61 0.10 -14.33
C HIS A 45 9.96 -0.42 -13.82
N GLN A 46 11.06 0.12 -14.35
CA GLN A 46 12.41 -0.28 -13.93
C GLN A 46 12.72 0.16 -12.49
N SER A 47 12.25 1.33 -12.08
CA SER A 47 12.42 1.82 -10.71
C SER A 47 11.65 0.95 -9.71
N ALA A 48 10.40 0.59 -10.02
CA ALA A 48 9.59 -0.33 -9.20
C ALA A 48 10.25 -1.71 -9.03
N LEU A 49 10.79 -2.29 -10.12
CA LEU A 49 11.49 -3.57 -10.08
C LEU A 49 12.75 -3.51 -9.21
N ARG A 50 13.59 -2.48 -9.38
CA ARG A 50 14.81 -2.30 -8.57
C ARG A 50 14.48 -2.15 -7.10
N PHE A 51 13.48 -1.32 -6.77
CA PHE A 51 13.01 -1.16 -5.40
C PHE A 51 12.60 -2.51 -4.80
N LEU A 52 11.77 -3.27 -5.52
CA LEU A 52 11.27 -4.55 -5.03
C LEU A 52 12.38 -5.58 -4.81
N GLN A 53 13.40 -5.61 -5.66
CA GLN A 53 14.58 -6.51 -5.50
C GLN A 53 15.40 -6.19 -4.24
N GLY A 54 15.54 -4.91 -3.92
CA GLY A 54 16.26 -4.42 -2.74
C GLY A 54 15.44 -4.48 -1.45
N ASN A 55 14.11 -4.48 -1.54
CA ASN A 55 13.23 -4.45 -0.39
C ASN A 55 13.31 -5.76 0.43
N ARG A 56 13.25 -5.61 1.76
CA ARG A 56 13.18 -6.70 2.74
C ARG A 56 12.01 -6.57 3.71
N GLU A 57 11.24 -5.49 3.57
CA GLU A 57 10.04 -5.20 4.35
C GLU A 57 8.83 -5.92 3.76
N GLY A 58 7.85 -6.25 4.59
CA GLY A 58 6.59 -6.78 4.09
C GLY A 58 5.82 -5.69 3.34
N LEU A 59 4.99 -6.10 2.39
CA LEU A 59 4.14 -5.19 1.63
C LEU A 59 2.68 -5.43 2.01
N ILE A 60 1.99 -4.35 2.37
CA ILE A 60 0.58 -4.39 2.75
C ILE A 60 -0.23 -3.39 1.94
N THR A 61 -1.46 -3.75 1.61
CA THR A 61 -2.40 -2.86 0.91
C THR A 61 -3.85 -3.22 1.25
N VAL A 62 -4.82 -2.59 0.61
CA VAL A 62 -6.26 -2.82 0.78
C VAL A 62 -6.91 -3.31 -0.52
N ALA A 63 -8.03 -4.03 -0.42
CA ALA A 63 -8.73 -4.57 -1.60
C ALA A 63 -9.08 -3.50 -2.67
N PRO A 64 -9.51 -2.26 -2.34
CA PRO A 64 -9.76 -1.23 -3.35
C PRO A 64 -8.54 -0.88 -4.22
N VAL A 65 -7.33 -0.89 -3.67
CA VAL A 65 -6.08 -0.69 -4.45
C VAL A 65 -5.90 -1.80 -5.48
N ILE A 66 -6.26 -3.04 -5.14
CA ILE A 66 -6.20 -4.16 -6.11
C ILE A 66 -7.22 -3.98 -7.23
N VAL A 67 -8.44 -3.53 -6.88
CA VAL A 67 -9.49 -3.25 -7.86
C VAL A 67 -9.04 -2.15 -8.83
N GLU A 68 -8.50 -1.07 -8.30
CA GLU A 68 -8.02 0.08 -9.08
C GLU A 68 -6.81 -0.28 -9.96
N ALA A 69 -5.81 -0.99 -9.41
CA ALA A 69 -4.68 -1.50 -10.20
C ALA A 69 -5.17 -2.41 -11.33
N CYS A 70 -6.14 -3.29 -11.07
CA CYS A 70 -6.72 -4.13 -12.11
C CYS A 70 -7.43 -3.33 -13.20
N HIS A 71 -8.00 -2.16 -12.88
CA HIS A 71 -8.61 -1.27 -13.88
C HIS A 71 -7.58 -0.81 -14.93
N PHE A 72 -6.35 -0.48 -14.50
CA PHE A 72 -5.30 0.04 -15.38
C PHE A 72 -4.47 -1.03 -16.10
N LEU A 73 -4.41 -2.26 -15.57
CA LEU A 73 -3.56 -3.32 -16.09
C LEU A 73 -4.22 -4.12 -17.23
N ALA A 74 -3.41 -4.71 -18.12
CA ALA A 74 -3.87 -5.72 -19.09
C ALA A 74 -4.14 -7.07 -18.38
N ILE A 75 -4.90 -7.96 -19.02
CA ILE A 75 -5.37 -9.21 -18.39
C ILE A 75 -4.23 -10.09 -17.85
N GLU A 76 -3.13 -10.21 -18.59
CA GLU A 76 -1.95 -10.98 -18.17
C GLU A 76 -1.30 -10.37 -16.93
N ALA A 77 -1.19 -9.04 -16.87
CA ALA A 77 -0.64 -8.33 -15.74
C ALA A 77 -1.53 -8.44 -14.49
N ARG A 78 -2.86 -8.39 -14.65
CA ARG A 78 -3.83 -8.66 -13.57
C ARG A 78 -3.63 -10.06 -12.99
N MET A 79 -3.52 -11.07 -13.86
CA MET A 79 -3.30 -12.46 -13.43
C MET A 79 -2.00 -12.61 -12.64
N HIS A 80 -0.91 -11.96 -13.08
CA HIS A 80 0.36 -12.00 -12.36
C HIS A 80 0.29 -11.32 -10.99
N LEU A 81 -0.38 -10.16 -10.89
CA LEU A 81 -0.62 -9.48 -9.62
C LEU A 81 -1.38 -10.41 -8.64
N LEU A 82 -2.45 -11.05 -9.10
CA LEU A 82 -3.23 -11.99 -8.27
C LEU A 82 -2.40 -13.21 -7.84
N GLN A 83 -1.57 -13.76 -8.72
CA GLN A 83 -0.65 -14.86 -8.37
C GLN A 83 0.44 -14.43 -7.39
N TRP A 84 0.88 -13.17 -7.42
CA TRP A 84 1.85 -12.65 -6.46
C TRP A 84 1.26 -12.52 -5.05
N ILE A 85 -0.02 -12.13 -4.95
CA ILE A 85 -0.77 -12.12 -3.69
C ILE A 85 -0.86 -13.54 -3.10
N THR A 86 -1.18 -14.57 -3.91
CA THR A 86 -1.27 -15.95 -3.40
C THR A 86 0.08 -16.55 -2.98
N ARG A 87 1.18 -15.95 -3.42
CA ARG A 87 2.56 -16.30 -3.02
C ARG A 87 3.07 -15.43 -1.87
N GLU A 88 2.17 -14.73 -1.16
CA GLU A 88 2.47 -13.89 0.00
C GLU A 88 3.42 -12.72 -0.32
N GLY A 89 3.53 -12.32 -1.59
CA GLY A 89 4.36 -11.18 -1.99
C GLY A 89 3.76 -9.82 -1.65
N LEU A 90 2.45 -9.78 -1.45
CA LEU A 90 1.67 -8.61 -1.05
C LEU A 90 0.50 -9.09 -0.18
N THR A 91 0.40 -8.57 1.05
CA THR A 91 -0.75 -8.86 1.91
C THR A 91 -1.87 -7.85 1.65
N VAL A 92 -3.07 -8.35 1.34
CA VAL A 92 -4.23 -7.51 1.05
C VAL A 92 -5.20 -7.54 2.22
N PHE A 93 -5.58 -6.36 2.71
CA PHE A 93 -6.55 -6.20 3.77
C PHE A 93 -7.94 -5.88 3.21
N GLU A 94 -8.92 -6.63 3.67
CA GLU A 94 -10.34 -6.33 3.43
C GLU A 94 -10.81 -5.21 4.36
N ILE A 95 -11.77 -4.42 3.89
CA ILE A 95 -12.37 -3.32 4.67
C ILE A 95 -13.61 -3.88 5.39
N PRO A 96 -13.62 -3.94 6.74
CA PRO A 96 -14.82 -4.34 7.47
C PRO A 96 -15.96 -3.33 7.26
N GLN A 97 -17.19 -3.82 7.14
CA GLN A 97 -18.38 -2.96 6.95
C GLN A 97 -18.47 -1.82 7.99
N ALA A 98 -18.07 -2.07 9.23
CA ALA A 98 -18.08 -1.07 10.31
C ALA A 98 -17.13 0.13 10.09
N VAL A 99 -16.18 0.02 9.16
CA VAL A 99 -15.17 1.05 8.88
C VAL A 99 -15.67 2.08 7.86
N TYR A 100 -16.68 1.77 7.04
CA TYR A 100 -17.13 2.66 5.96
C TYR A 100 -17.58 4.05 6.43
N SER A 101 -18.15 4.17 7.64
CA SER A 101 -18.46 5.48 8.21
C SER A 101 -17.21 6.33 8.50
N LYS A 102 -16.10 5.71 8.89
CA LYS A 102 -14.80 6.38 9.06
C LYS A 102 -14.22 6.80 7.71
N LEU A 103 -14.34 5.95 6.68
CA LEU A 103 -13.87 6.28 5.32
C LEU A 103 -14.65 7.46 4.74
N ALA A 104 -15.98 7.47 4.88
CA ALA A 104 -16.81 8.59 4.47
C ALA A 104 -16.41 9.91 5.18
N ALA A 105 -16.10 9.86 6.48
CA ALA A 105 -15.61 11.03 7.20
C ALA A 105 -14.23 11.51 6.72
N LEU A 106 -13.34 10.60 6.30
CA LEU A 106 -12.07 10.96 5.67
C LEU A 106 -12.27 11.60 4.30
N MET A 107 -13.16 11.06 3.47
CA MET A 107 -13.49 11.65 2.18
C MET A 107 -14.08 13.05 2.34
N GLU A 108 -14.99 13.26 3.29
CA GLU A 108 -15.53 14.59 3.58
C GLU A 108 -14.42 15.56 4.05
N LYS A 109 -13.52 15.09 4.91
CA LYS A 109 -12.38 15.90 5.38
C LYS A 109 -11.46 16.34 4.24
N TYR A 110 -11.24 15.47 3.27
CA TYR A 110 -10.36 15.72 2.13
C TYR A 110 -11.12 16.01 0.84
N ARG A 111 -12.39 16.45 0.91
CA ARG A 111 -13.26 16.70 -0.26
C ARG A 111 -12.74 17.65 -1.33
N ASN A 112 -11.71 18.43 -1.00
CA ASN A 112 -11.05 19.38 -1.91
C ASN A 112 -9.86 18.73 -2.65
N LEU A 113 -9.44 17.55 -2.21
CA LEU A 113 -8.62 16.61 -2.95
C LEU A 113 -9.57 15.67 -3.68
N ASP A 114 -9.18 15.17 -4.85
CA ASP A 114 -9.99 14.22 -5.63
C ASP A 114 -9.80 12.79 -5.07
N CYS A 115 -9.89 12.65 -3.75
CA CYS A 115 -9.54 11.42 -3.06
C CYS A 115 -10.55 10.31 -3.37
N ASP A 116 -10.05 9.14 -3.72
CA ASP A 116 -10.89 7.99 -4.01
C ASP A 116 -11.07 7.08 -2.78
N LEU A 117 -11.71 5.92 -2.97
CA LEU A 117 -11.87 4.95 -1.87
C LEU A 117 -10.54 4.28 -1.47
N ALA A 118 -9.62 4.08 -2.42
CA ALA A 118 -8.32 3.45 -2.17
C ALA A 118 -7.45 4.33 -1.26
N ASP A 119 -7.40 5.63 -1.51
CA ASP A 119 -6.68 6.60 -0.70
C ASP A 119 -7.10 6.57 0.78
N VAL A 120 -8.40 6.77 1.04
CA VAL A 120 -8.91 6.83 2.41
C VAL A 120 -8.85 5.48 3.11
N ALA A 121 -8.93 4.38 2.36
CA ALA A 121 -8.75 3.04 2.89
C ALA A 121 -7.28 2.76 3.26
N LEU A 122 -6.31 3.26 2.49
CA LEU A 122 -4.89 3.23 2.84
C LEU A 122 -4.60 4.06 4.10
N LEU A 123 -5.23 5.22 4.28
CA LEU A 123 -5.14 6.00 5.52
C LEU A 123 -5.70 5.25 6.73
N TRP A 124 -6.81 4.54 6.55
CA TRP A 124 -7.36 3.68 7.59
C TRP A 124 -6.37 2.54 7.93
N LEU A 125 -5.85 1.83 6.93
CA LEU A 125 -4.88 0.74 7.14
C LEU A 125 -3.61 1.26 7.83
N ALA A 126 -3.10 2.43 7.43
CA ALA A 126 -1.96 3.09 8.05
C ALA A 126 -2.20 3.34 9.55
N ALA A 127 -3.40 3.81 9.91
CA ALA A 127 -3.78 4.05 11.29
C ALA A 127 -3.87 2.76 12.12
N GLU A 128 -4.54 1.73 11.60
CA GLU A 128 -4.73 0.45 12.33
C GLU A 128 -3.42 -0.34 12.46
N SER A 129 -2.61 -0.36 11.40
CA SER A 129 -1.32 -1.08 11.37
C SER A 129 -0.17 -0.33 12.04
N ARG A 130 -0.38 0.96 12.36
CA ARG A 130 0.65 1.92 12.79
C ARG A 130 1.80 2.09 11.79
N GLN A 131 1.62 1.67 10.54
CA GLN A 131 2.58 1.90 9.47
C GLN A 131 2.35 3.27 8.84
N ARG A 132 3.43 3.98 8.56
CA ARG A 132 3.35 5.32 7.95
C ARG A 132 4.07 5.43 6.62
N ARG A 133 4.87 4.42 6.27
CA ARG A 133 5.68 4.43 5.07
C ARG A 133 4.87 3.90 3.90
N ILE A 134 4.85 4.64 2.80
CA ILE A 134 4.04 4.33 1.64
C ILE A 134 4.85 4.41 0.35
N LEU A 135 4.61 3.43 -0.52
CA LEU A 135 5.02 3.43 -1.93
C LEU A 135 3.87 3.97 -2.75
N THR A 136 4.01 5.18 -3.27
CA THR A 136 3.02 5.84 -4.14
C THR A 136 3.74 6.63 -5.23
N VAL A 137 3.01 6.94 -6.31
CA VAL A 137 3.42 7.93 -7.33
C VAL A 137 2.79 9.31 -7.06
N ASP A 138 1.70 9.37 -6.28
CA ASP A 138 0.99 10.60 -5.97
C ASP A 138 1.56 11.24 -4.70
N GLU A 139 2.73 11.86 -4.86
CA GLU A 139 3.39 12.52 -3.72
C GLU A 139 2.58 13.71 -3.19
N ARG A 140 1.77 14.35 -4.04
CA ARG A 140 1.05 15.58 -3.69
C ARG A 140 -0.06 15.30 -2.70
N ASP A 141 -0.91 14.32 -2.98
CA ASP A 141 -2.08 14.08 -2.15
C ASP A 141 -1.67 13.31 -0.87
N PHE A 142 -0.78 12.32 -1.01
CA PHE A 142 -0.27 11.55 0.14
C PHE A 142 0.60 12.38 1.11
N SER A 143 1.26 13.44 0.66
CA SER A 143 1.92 14.41 1.55
C SER A 143 0.95 15.36 2.25
N THR A 144 -0.27 15.49 1.74
CA THR A 144 -1.33 16.34 2.33
C THR A 144 -2.14 15.58 3.38
N TYR A 145 -2.36 14.28 3.20
CA TYR A 145 -3.09 13.46 4.16
C TYR A 145 -2.44 13.42 5.54
N ARG A 146 -3.28 13.27 6.57
CA ARG A 146 -2.93 13.19 8.00
C ARG A 146 -3.63 12.02 8.66
N LEU A 147 -2.87 11.27 9.45
CA LEU A 147 -3.36 10.20 10.32
C LEU A 147 -4.11 10.77 11.54
N PRO A 148 -4.83 9.94 12.32
CA PRO A 148 -5.57 10.40 13.51
C PRO A 148 -4.70 11.13 14.55
N ASP A 149 -3.41 10.78 14.64
CA ASP A 149 -2.42 11.43 15.51
C ASP A 149 -1.81 12.72 14.90
N ARG A 150 -2.38 13.21 13.80
CA ARG A 150 -1.96 14.38 13.00
C ARG A 150 -0.60 14.23 12.32
N LYS A 151 0.03 13.05 12.37
CA LYS A 151 1.27 12.82 11.62
C LYS A 151 0.98 12.57 10.14
N GLN A 152 1.98 12.86 9.33
CA GLN A 152 1.96 12.62 7.89
C GLN A 152 2.35 11.18 7.60
N LEU A 153 2.01 10.72 6.40
CA LEU A 153 2.65 9.57 5.81
C LEU A 153 4.10 9.93 5.43
N GLN A 154 4.94 8.91 5.39
CA GLN A 154 6.34 8.97 5.00
C GLN A 154 6.45 8.37 3.60
N LEU A 155 6.66 9.22 2.60
CA LEU A 155 6.83 8.77 1.23
C LEU A 155 8.18 8.07 1.12
N VAL A 156 8.18 6.84 0.63
CA VAL A 156 9.41 6.08 0.39
C VAL A 156 9.97 6.51 -0.95
N GLU A 157 11.27 6.79 -1.01
CA GLU A 157 11.93 7.09 -2.29
C GLU A 157 12.14 5.79 -3.08
N TRP A 158 11.43 5.65 -4.21
CA TRP A 158 11.55 4.48 -5.10
C TRP A 158 11.55 4.83 -6.58
N MET A 159 11.23 6.07 -6.96
CA MET A 159 11.07 6.49 -8.36
C MET A 159 12.39 6.86 -9.07
N SER A 160 13.51 6.86 -8.36
CA SER A 160 14.81 7.33 -8.87
C SER A 160 15.36 6.47 -10.02
N ALA A 161 15.83 7.16 -11.07
CA ALA A 161 16.32 6.56 -12.31
C ALA A 161 17.71 5.90 -12.18
N ASP A 162 18.50 6.25 -11.17
CA ASP A 162 19.93 5.98 -11.15
C ASP A 162 20.40 5.10 -9.98
N GLY A 163 21.17 4.07 -10.32
CA GLY A 163 22.02 3.31 -9.39
C GLY A 163 23.28 4.06 -8.96
N SER A 164 23.23 5.39 -8.83
CA SER A 164 24.36 6.22 -8.40
C SER A 164 24.02 7.02 -7.14
N SER A 165 23.77 6.31 -6.05
CA SER A 165 23.82 6.87 -4.70
C SER A 165 24.35 5.82 -3.74
N GLU A 166 25.58 5.33 -3.98
CA GLU A 166 26.46 4.79 -2.94
C GLU A 166 27.90 4.70 -3.45
N ARG A 167 28.53 5.87 -3.54
CA ARG A 167 29.97 6.04 -3.32
C ARG A 167 30.19 7.47 -2.82
N ARG A 168 30.17 7.64 -1.51
CA ARG A 168 30.98 8.60 -0.74
C ARG A 168 30.89 8.27 0.74
#